data_AF-A0A1G6IT41-F1
#
_entry.id   AF-A0A1G6IT41-F1
#
_cell.length_a   1.000
_cell.length_b   1.000
_cell.length_c   1.000
_cell.angle_alpha   90.00
_cell.angle_beta   90.00
_cell.angle_gamma   90.00
#
_symmetry.space_group_name_H-M   'P 1'
#
loop_
_entity.id
_entity.type
_entity.pdbx_description
1 polymer ?
#
loop_
_entity_poly.entity_id
_entity_poly.type
_entity_poly.pdbx_seq_one_letter_code
_entity_poly.pdbx_strand_id
1 'polypeptide(L)'
;MMSYKKITFWKRIQVHAILILIVVLLVNTTLSSFALRIIDMTGIDFGLIGWFLSNFMGVIISTTLIATFLNYYVLKPIRKMEKSIYAFEQGNHDVRFNTKNFNEIGVLGSRLNTLFSKIQNHQETQQHQIDYIEEKSENISADMNQLTEDITGLNNYFNEISNGAVEQLSTFEETSAITDNMNSQFQSIAATIDELTRSFNQMRTQTDQGITQVSESSKAMETIAKTSDDTKVIVNQLTEEIEKIKEIVTLINDISEQTNLLALNASIEAARAGEHGKGFSIVADEVRKLAERSVDATDRIASTVDHILSGVGNVSNQTETQADHIASESEKILAINSGFEEFAKTIAENIKIMDDINQHTQDVSQSSVEIASAMEQATSKSEDTTEHVTKMSEFIDDQQNKTENIQQQVKDLKKAFD
;
A
#
# COMPACT_ATOMS: atom_id res chain seq x y z
N MET A 1 26.56 -69.02 41.72
CA MET A 1 26.77 -70.38 42.27
C MET A 1 27.58 -71.21 41.27
N MET A 2 28.92 -71.10 41.29
CA MET A 2 29.84 -71.98 40.53
C MET A 2 31.27 -71.78 41.09
N SER A 3 31.41 -71.97 42.40
CA SER A 3 32.70 -71.96 43.10
C SER A 3 32.98 -73.37 43.63
N TYR A 4 33.11 -74.33 42.73
CA TYR A 4 33.68 -75.65 43.06
C TYR A 4 34.49 -76.15 41.87
N LYS A 5 35.75 -76.55 42.16
CA LYS A 5 36.77 -77.14 41.26
C LYS A 5 37.54 -76.20 40.33
N LYS A 6 38.20 -75.18 40.88
CA LYS A 6 39.52 -74.77 40.35
C LYS A 6 40.61 -75.61 41.02
N ILE A 7 40.79 -76.84 40.54
CA ILE A 7 42.14 -77.43 40.63
C ILE A 7 42.98 -76.57 39.70
N THR A 8 44.02 -75.92 40.20
CA THR A 8 44.90 -75.08 39.39
C THR A 8 45.41 -75.90 38.21
N PHE A 9 45.48 -75.28 37.02
CA PHE A 9 46.07 -75.85 35.79
C PHE A 9 47.31 -76.69 36.09
N TRP A 10 48.20 -76.14 36.92
CA TRP A 10 49.40 -76.78 37.41
C TRP A 10 49.16 -78.04 38.25
N LYS A 11 48.18 -78.05 39.16
CA LYS A 11 47.86 -79.23 39.98
C LYS A 11 47.31 -80.40 39.16
N ARG A 12 46.51 -80.16 38.10
CA ARG A 12 46.00 -81.25 37.26
C ARG A 12 47.06 -81.79 36.29
N ILE A 13 47.89 -80.93 35.72
CA ILE A 13 49.06 -81.35 34.94
C ILE A 13 50.02 -82.14 35.82
N GLN A 14 50.29 -81.67 37.04
CA GLN A 14 51.08 -82.42 38.03
C GLN A 14 50.46 -83.79 38.32
N VAL A 15 49.15 -83.89 38.54
CA VAL A 15 48.48 -85.18 38.79
C VAL A 15 48.62 -86.13 37.61
N HIS A 16 48.39 -85.67 36.37
CA HIS A 16 48.53 -86.53 35.18
C HIS A 16 50.00 -86.89 34.92
N ALA A 17 50.93 -85.94 35.08
CA ALA A 17 52.36 -86.19 34.96
C ALA A 17 52.84 -87.19 36.02
N ILE A 18 52.38 -87.08 37.27
CA ILE A 18 52.66 -88.02 38.35
C ILE A 18 52.05 -89.38 38.05
N LEU A 19 50.79 -89.46 37.59
CA LEU A 19 50.14 -90.72 37.19
C LEU A 19 50.90 -91.42 36.06
N ILE A 20 51.36 -90.67 35.07
CA ILE A 20 52.16 -91.19 33.97
C ILE A 20 53.52 -91.64 34.47
N LEU A 21 54.17 -90.86 35.33
CA LEU A 21 55.46 -91.20 35.91
C LEU A 21 55.35 -92.49 36.75
N ILE A 22 54.23 -92.69 37.46
CA ILE A 22 53.88 -93.94 38.17
C ILE A 22 53.67 -95.09 37.17
N VAL A 23 52.87 -94.91 36.11
CA VAL A 23 52.64 -95.96 35.10
C VAL A 23 53.94 -96.33 34.39
N VAL A 24 54.77 -95.33 34.07
CA VAL A 24 56.07 -95.52 33.45
C VAL A 24 57.01 -96.27 34.39
N LEU A 25 57.06 -95.92 35.67
CA LEU A 25 57.83 -96.67 36.68
C LEU A 25 57.34 -98.12 36.81
N LEU A 26 56.03 -98.35 36.85
CA LEU A 26 55.43 -99.69 36.93
C LEU A 26 55.74 -100.54 35.69
N VAL A 27 55.58 -99.97 34.49
CA VAL A 27 55.91 -100.61 33.22
C VAL A 27 57.41 -100.88 33.13
N ASN A 28 58.25 -99.95 33.59
CA ASN A 28 59.69 -100.12 33.64
C ASN A 28 60.09 -101.29 34.55
N THR A 29 59.55 -101.36 35.77
CA THR A 29 59.83 -102.47 36.69
C THR A 29 59.36 -103.82 36.16
N THR A 30 58.19 -103.88 35.53
CA THR A 30 57.66 -105.14 34.98
C THR A 30 58.42 -105.59 33.74
N LEU A 31 58.73 -104.70 32.80
CA LEU A 31 59.58 -105.03 31.65
C LEU A 31 60.99 -105.41 32.07
N SER A 32 61.57 -104.72 33.04
CA SER A 32 62.90 -105.03 33.53
C SER A 32 62.95 -106.45 34.12
N SER A 33 61.93 -106.82 34.91
CA SER A 33 61.79 -108.19 35.44
C SER A 33 61.56 -109.25 34.36
N PHE A 34 60.82 -108.91 33.31
CA PHE A 34 60.56 -109.82 32.18
C PHE A 34 61.80 -110.01 31.31
N ALA A 35 62.54 -108.94 31.02
CA ALA A 35 63.78 -108.97 30.27
C ALA A 35 64.85 -109.82 30.98
N LEU A 36 64.99 -109.66 32.31
CA LEU A 36 65.86 -110.52 33.11
C LEU A 36 65.46 -111.99 33.00
N ARG A 37 64.16 -112.29 33.05
CA ARG A 37 63.63 -113.65 32.92
C ARG A 37 63.88 -114.28 31.54
N ILE A 38 63.85 -113.49 30.46
CA ILE A 38 64.21 -113.95 29.11
C ILE A 38 65.72 -114.20 29.01
N ILE A 39 66.54 -113.32 29.59
CA ILE A 39 68.00 -113.50 29.61
C ILE A 39 68.36 -114.79 30.35
N ASP A 40 67.75 -115.06 31.51
CA ASP A 40 67.95 -116.32 32.25
C ASP A 40 67.59 -117.58 31.44
N MET A 41 66.55 -117.51 30.58
CA MET A 41 66.17 -118.63 29.72
C MET A 41 67.17 -118.93 28.59
N THR A 42 68.07 -118.01 28.27
CA THR A 42 69.08 -118.20 27.21
C THR A 42 70.31 -119.00 27.68
N GLY A 43 70.42 -119.29 28.98
CA GLY A 43 71.50 -120.09 29.57
C GLY A 43 72.85 -119.39 29.67
N ILE A 44 72.91 -118.08 29.37
CA ILE A 44 74.12 -117.25 29.46
C ILE A 44 74.01 -116.37 30.71
N ASP A 45 74.93 -116.55 31.67
CA ASP A 45 74.98 -115.73 32.88
C ASP A 45 75.63 -114.37 32.57
N PHE A 46 74.80 -113.36 32.32
CA PHE A 46 75.24 -111.98 32.08
C PHE A 46 75.48 -111.18 33.37
N GLY A 47 75.22 -111.72 34.56
CA GLY A 47 75.46 -111.07 35.86
C GLY A 47 75.06 -109.59 35.92
N LEU A 48 75.98 -108.74 36.41
CA LEU A 48 75.81 -107.28 36.49
C LEU A 48 75.49 -106.62 35.14
N ILE A 49 76.00 -107.14 34.02
CA ILE A 49 75.78 -106.58 32.67
C ILE A 49 74.32 -106.76 32.23
N GLY A 50 73.70 -107.90 32.55
CA GLY A 50 72.28 -108.15 32.25
C GLY A 50 71.33 -107.20 33.00
N TRP A 51 71.65 -106.88 34.25
CA TRP A 51 70.89 -105.90 35.04
C TRP A 51 70.99 -104.47 34.49
N PHE A 52 72.19 -104.07 34.04
CA PHE A 52 72.39 -102.77 33.38
C PHE A 52 71.65 -102.69 32.03
N LEU A 53 71.71 -103.73 31.20
CA LEU A 53 71.00 -103.78 29.91
C LEU A 53 69.48 -103.72 30.07
N SER A 54 68.93 -104.43 31.07
CA SER A 54 67.51 -104.42 31.39
C SER A 54 67.01 -103.04 31.86
N ASN A 55 67.76 -102.38 32.76
CA ASN A 55 67.45 -101.02 33.19
C ASN A 55 67.59 -100.01 32.04
N PHE A 56 68.61 -100.17 31.18
CA PHE A 56 68.81 -99.30 30.02
C PHE A 56 67.66 -99.42 29.01
N MET A 57 67.21 -100.64 28.73
CA MET A 57 66.03 -100.90 27.87
C MET A 57 64.76 -100.30 28.46
N GLY A 58 64.60 -100.42 29.78
CA GLY A 58 63.52 -99.80 30.54
C GLY A 58 63.50 -98.28 30.47
N VAL A 59 64.66 -97.62 30.56
CA VAL A 59 64.83 -96.17 30.35
C VAL A 59 64.48 -95.77 28.92
N ILE A 60 64.88 -96.55 27.91
CA ILE A 60 64.54 -96.28 26.51
C ILE A 60 63.03 -96.36 26.28
N ILE A 61 62.38 -97.41 26.80
CA ILE A 61 60.95 -97.63 26.60
C ILE A 61 60.13 -96.58 27.35
N SER A 62 60.49 -96.25 28.59
CA SER A 62 59.87 -95.18 29.36
C SER A 62 60.01 -93.82 28.67
N THR A 63 61.21 -93.49 28.18
CA THR A 63 61.46 -92.25 27.43
C THR A 63 60.65 -92.20 26.15
N THR A 64 60.55 -93.32 25.42
CA THR A 64 59.77 -93.42 24.18
C THR A 64 58.27 -93.28 24.45
N LEU A 65 57.75 -93.90 25.52
CA LEU A 65 56.36 -93.78 25.93
C LEU A 65 56.00 -92.36 26.39
N ILE A 66 56.87 -91.72 27.17
CA ILE A 66 56.68 -90.32 27.58
C ILE A 66 56.74 -89.40 26.35
N ALA A 67 57.71 -89.60 25.45
CA ALA A 67 57.87 -88.78 24.25
C ALA A 67 56.65 -88.92 23.32
N THR A 68 56.15 -90.14 23.08
CA THR A 68 54.95 -90.36 22.27
C THR A 68 53.69 -89.80 22.93
N PHE A 69 53.56 -89.92 24.26
CA PHE A 69 52.47 -89.31 25.01
C PHE A 69 52.50 -87.78 24.90
N LEU A 70 53.64 -87.15 25.23
CA LEU A 70 53.81 -85.70 25.12
C LEU A 70 53.56 -85.23 23.69
N ASN A 71 54.04 -85.97 22.70
CA ASN A 71 53.82 -85.66 21.29
C ASN A 71 52.33 -85.66 20.94
N TYR A 72 51.57 -86.69 21.35
CA TYR A 72 50.17 -86.84 20.94
C TYR A 72 49.19 -86.00 21.78
N TYR A 73 49.41 -85.88 23.08
CA TYR A 73 48.48 -85.24 24.02
C TYR A 73 48.79 -83.77 24.34
N VAL A 74 50.04 -83.32 24.11
CA VAL A 74 50.47 -81.94 24.44
C VAL A 74 50.98 -81.20 23.21
N LEU A 75 52.09 -81.65 22.59
CA LEU A 75 52.77 -80.95 21.50
C LEU A 75 51.94 -80.87 20.21
N LYS A 76 51.28 -81.96 19.77
CA LYS A 76 50.47 -81.96 18.55
C LYS A 76 49.23 -81.05 18.67
N PRO A 77 48.46 -81.07 19.78
CA PRO A 77 47.44 -80.05 20.04
C PRO A 77 47.99 -78.62 20.07
N ILE A 78 49.11 -78.36 20.76
CA ILE A 78 49.71 -77.02 20.81
C ILE A 78 50.13 -76.54 19.42
N ARG A 79 50.79 -77.38 18.60
CA ARG A 79 51.15 -77.04 17.20
C ARG A 79 49.92 -76.77 16.33
N LYS A 80 48.80 -77.48 16.57
CA LYS A 80 47.53 -77.15 15.90
C LYS A 80 46.99 -75.81 16.38
N MET A 81 47.13 -75.50 17.67
CA MET A 81 46.71 -74.22 18.22
C MET A 81 47.53 -73.07 17.64
N GLU A 82 48.86 -73.21 17.59
CA GLU A 82 49.77 -72.29 16.92
C GLU A 82 49.34 -72.04 15.46
N LYS A 83 49.09 -73.11 14.68
CA LYS A 83 48.60 -72.97 13.30
C LYS A 83 47.26 -72.25 13.20
N SER A 84 46.33 -72.50 14.12
CA SER A 84 45.02 -71.83 14.14
C SER A 84 45.14 -70.37 14.59
N ILE A 85 46.04 -70.04 15.52
CA ILE A 85 46.35 -68.65 15.88
C ILE A 85 46.97 -67.93 14.69
N TYR A 86 47.95 -68.54 14.03
CA TYR A 86 48.57 -67.98 12.83
C TYR A 86 47.55 -67.78 11.70
N ALA A 87 46.65 -68.75 11.48
CA ALA A 87 45.58 -68.60 10.50
C ALA A 87 44.61 -67.45 10.87
N PHE A 88 44.32 -67.27 12.16
CA PHE A 88 43.52 -66.14 12.65
C PHE A 88 44.24 -64.79 12.42
N GLU A 89 45.54 -64.72 12.70
CA GLU A 89 46.38 -63.54 12.45
C GLU A 89 46.47 -63.18 10.97
N GLN A 90 46.40 -64.18 10.08
CA GLN A 90 46.39 -64.00 8.61
C GLN A 90 44.99 -63.69 8.04
N GLY A 91 43.99 -63.45 8.90
CA GLY A 91 42.65 -63.02 8.49
C GLY A 91 41.60 -64.12 8.35
N ASN A 92 41.92 -65.38 8.65
CA ASN A 92 40.91 -66.45 8.69
C ASN A 92 40.26 -66.50 10.08
N HIS A 93 39.18 -65.72 10.25
CA HIS A 93 38.52 -65.57 11.55
C HIS A 93 37.53 -66.69 11.89
N ASP A 94 37.34 -67.70 11.03
CA ASP A 94 36.46 -68.86 11.27
C ASP A 94 37.17 -70.01 12.00
N VAL A 95 38.48 -69.90 12.19
CA VAL A 95 39.27 -70.95 12.85
C VAL A 95 38.87 -71.10 14.32
N ARG A 96 38.65 -72.34 14.75
CA ARG A 96 38.30 -72.67 16.14
C ARG A 96 39.08 -73.88 16.62
N PHE A 97 39.39 -73.90 17.91
CA PHE A 97 40.05 -75.03 18.55
C PHE A 97 39.03 -76.11 18.90
N ASN A 98 39.39 -77.38 18.70
CA ASN A 98 38.60 -78.51 19.13
C ASN A 98 38.71 -78.70 20.65
N THR A 99 37.60 -78.55 21.36
CA THR A 99 37.52 -78.57 22.84
C THR A 99 37.07 -79.93 23.42
N LYS A 100 36.94 -80.98 22.59
CA LYS A 100 36.46 -82.30 23.05
C LYS A 100 37.35 -82.98 24.11
N ASN A 101 38.60 -82.56 24.26
CA ASN A 101 39.51 -83.09 25.28
C ASN A 101 39.29 -82.36 26.61
N PHE A 102 38.89 -83.06 27.67
CA PHE A 102 38.66 -82.51 29.01
C PHE A 102 39.95 -82.12 29.77
N ASN A 103 41.08 -82.00 29.07
CA ASN A 103 42.36 -81.61 29.63
C ASN A 103 42.57 -80.09 29.55
N GLU A 104 43.68 -79.63 30.10
CA GLU A 104 44.02 -78.21 30.21
C GLU A 104 44.15 -77.51 28.85
N ILE A 105 44.59 -78.26 27.83
CA ILE A 105 44.69 -77.75 26.46
C ILE A 105 43.31 -77.49 25.86
N GLY A 106 42.32 -78.35 26.14
CA GLY A 106 40.92 -78.11 25.75
C GLY A 106 40.31 -76.87 26.42
N VAL A 107 40.63 -76.62 27.69
CA VAL A 107 40.21 -75.40 28.40
C VAL A 107 40.86 -74.15 27.81
N LEU A 108 42.16 -74.20 27.49
CA LEU A 108 42.86 -73.10 26.81
C LEU A 108 42.25 -72.83 25.43
N GLY A 109 41.97 -73.89 24.66
CA GLY A 109 41.28 -73.78 23.37
C GLY A 109 39.89 -73.15 23.49
N SER A 110 39.12 -73.50 24.52
CA SER A 110 37.82 -72.86 24.78
C SER A 110 37.96 -71.37 25.09
N ARG A 111 38.97 -70.96 25.86
CA ARG A 111 39.22 -69.53 26.18
C ARG A 111 39.66 -68.74 24.95
N LEU A 112 40.52 -69.33 24.11
CA LEU A 112 40.93 -68.72 22.86
C LEU A 112 39.78 -68.64 21.85
N ASN A 113 38.89 -69.64 21.78
CA ASN A 113 37.66 -69.52 20.99
C ASN A 113 36.80 -68.33 21.45
N THR A 114 36.63 -68.14 22.77
CA THR A 114 35.92 -66.96 23.30
C THR A 114 36.63 -65.65 22.94
N LEU A 115 37.96 -65.61 22.95
CA LEU A 115 38.74 -64.44 22.52
C LEU A 115 38.54 -64.17 21.02
N PHE A 116 38.63 -65.18 20.17
CA PHE A 116 38.41 -65.08 18.73
C PHE A 116 37.00 -64.57 18.42
N SER A 117 35.96 -65.11 19.09
CA SER A 117 34.59 -64.60 18.96
C SER A 117 34.45 -63.14 19.42
N LYS A 118 35.15 -62.73 20.49
CA LYS A 118 35.12 -61.33 20.94
C LYS A 118 35.82 -60.38 19.95
N ILE A 119 36.94 -60.79 19.37
CA ILE A 119 37.65 -60.01 18.34
C ILE A 119 36.79 -59.89 17.08
N GLN A 120 36.20 -61.00 16.63
CA GLN A 120 35.28 -61.02 15.49
C GLN A 120 34.08 -60.11 15.72
N ASN A 121 33.38 -60.24 16.85
CA ASN A 121 32.26 -59.34 17.17
C ASN A 121 32.69 -57.87 17.27
N HIS A 122 33.91 -57.59 17.76
CA HIS A 122 34.44 -56.23 17.83
C HIS A 122 34.72 -55.67 16.43
N GLN A 123 35.30 -56.46 15.53
CA GLN A 123 35.50 -56.09 14.11
C GLN A 123 34.17 -55.88 13.39
N GLU A 124 33.19 -56.78 13.57
CA GLU A 124 31.84 -56.61 13.01
C GLU A 124 31.17 -55.33 13.53
N THR A 125 31.29 -55.05 14.84
CA THR A 125 30.77 -53.81 15.44
C THR A 125 31.50 -52.58 14.89
N GLN A 126 32.81 -52.66 14.72
CA GLN A 126 33.62 -51.57 14.16
C GLN A 126 33.24 -51.29 12.70
N GLN A 127 33.02 -52.32 11.90
CA GLN A 127 32.56 -52.16 10.52
C GLN A 127 31.18 -51.49 10.47
N HIS A 128 30.23 -51.94 11.29
CA HIS A 128 28.92 -51.28 11.37
C HIS A 128 29.01 -49.81 11.81
N GLN A 129 29.97 -49.45 12.66
CA GLN A 129 30.22 -48.06 13.03
C GLN A 129 30.80 -47.24 11.87
N ILE A 130 31.70 -47.82 11.07
CA ILE A 130 32.24 -47.18 9.86
C ILE A 130 31.11 -46.93 8.87
N ASP A 131 30.32 -47.96 8.53
CA ASP A 131 29.22 -47.84 7.58
C ASP A 131 28.19 -46.77 8.05
N TYR A 132 27.89 -46.74 9.35
CA TYR A 132 27.01 -45.73 9.94
C TYR A 132 27.60 -44.31 9.83
N ILE A 133 28.90 -44.14 10.08
CA ILE A 133 29.57 -42.83 9.96
C ILE A 133 29.61 -42.39 8.49
N GLU A 134 29.84 -43.31 7.55
CA GLU A 134 29.82 -43.03 6.12
C GLU A 134 28.44 -42.53 5.67
N GLU A 135 27.37 -43.25 6.03
CA GLU A 135 25.98 -42.86 5.75
C GLU A 135 25.65 -41.48 6.35
N LYS A 136 26.04 -41.23 7.61
CA LYS A 136 25.80 -39.92 8.24
C LYS A 136 26.64 -38.81 7.62
N SER A 137 27.86 -39.08 7.20
CA SER A 137 28.71 -38.12 6.51
C SER A 137 28.17 -37.77 5.12
N GLU A 138 27.56 -38.72 4.42
CA GLU A 138 26.84 -38.47 3.16
C GLU A 138 25.62 -37.58 3.37
N ASN A 139 24.78 -37.90 4.36
CA ASN A 139 23.61 -37.07 4.68
C ASN A 139 24.02 -35.65 5.05
N ILE A 140 25.02 -35.46 5.91
CA ILE A 140 25.53 -34.13 6.25
C ILE A 140 26.08 -33.41 5.00
N SER A 141 26.78 -34.11 4.11
CA SER A 141 27.27 -33.49 2.86
C SER A 141 26.13 -33.01 1.97
N ALA A 142 25.05 -33.79 1.86
CA ALA A 142 23.85 -33.42 1.12
C ALA A 142 23.16 -32.20 1.75
N ASP A 143 22.95 -32.22 3.08
CA ASP A 143 22.36 -31.10 3.82
C ASP A 143 23.19 -29.81 3.67
N MET A 144 24.53 -29.92 3.72
CA MET A 144 25.41 -28.76 3.51
C MET A 144 25.34 -28.21 2.09
N ASN A 145 25.19 -29.07 1.07
CA ASN A 145 25.00 -28.61 -0.31
C ASN A 145 23.68 -27.85 -0.48
N GLN A 146 22.60 -28.37 0.12
CA GLN A 146 21.30 -27.68 0.13
C GLN A 146 21.41 -26.34 0.85
N LEU A 147 22.08 -26.30 2.00
CA LEU A 147 22.30 -25.06 2.75
C LEU A 147 23.08 -24.02 1.94
N THR A 148 24.07 -24.42 1.14
CA THR A 148 24.78 -23.51 0.22
C THR A 148 23.85 -22.94 -0.86
N GLU A 149 22.94 -23.75 -1.41
CA GLU A 149 21.93 -23.29 -2.36
C GLU A 149 20.97 -22.29 -1.71
N ASP A 150 20.46 -22.59 -0.52
CA ASP A 150 19.57 -21.71 0.25
C ASP A 150 20.24 -20.37 0.59
N ILE A 151 21.52 -20.40 0.98
CA ILE A 151 22.35 -19.20 1.21
C ILE A 151 22.47 -18.34 -0.06
N THR A 152 22.70 -18.97 -1.21
CA THR A 152 22.79 -18.26 -2.50
C THR A 152 21.45 -17.62 -2.87
N GLY A 153 20.34 -18.34 -2.61
CA GLY A 153 18.99 -17.81 -2.79
C GLY A 153 18.73 -16.58 -1.90
N LEU A 154 19.10 -16.65 -0.61
CA LEU A 154 18.97 -15.54 0.33
C LEU A 154 19.76 -14.29 -0.12
N ASN A 155 20.98 -14.46 -0.62
CA ASN A 155 21.76 -13.34 -1.17
C ASN A 155 21.04 -12.63 -2.33
N ASN A 156 20.41 -13.38 -3.23
CA ASN A 156 19.63 -12.79 -4.32
C ASN A 156 18.42 -12.01 -3.79
N TYR A 157 17.69 -12.58 -2.84
CA TYR A 157 16.57 -11.89 -2.18
C TYR A 157 17.00 -10.60 -1.48
N PHE A 158 18.13 -10.58 -0.78
CA PHE A 158 18.63 -9.37 -0.13
C PHE A 158 19.04 -8.29 -1.13
N ASN A 159 19.65 -8.67 -2.27
CA ASN A 159 19.93 -7.72 -3.35
C ASN A 159 18.65 -7.13 -3.94
N GLU A 160 17.61 -7.93 -4.15
CA GLU A 160 16.30 -7.45 -4.61
C GLU A 160 15.66 -6.48 -3.60
N ILE A 161 15.69 -6.81 -2.29
CA ILE A 161 15.18 -5.92 -1.24
C ILE A 161 15.97 -4.61 -1.21
N SER A 162 17.30 -4.66 -1.32
CA SER A 162 18.14 -3.45 -1.35
C SER A 162 17.80 -2.56 -2.53
N ASN A 163 17.65 -3.13 -3.73
CA ASN A 163 17.28 -2.38 -4.93
C ASN A 163 15.89 -1.77 -4.80
N GLY A 164 14.92 -2.53 -4.26
CA GLY A 164 13.56 -2.04 -4.00
C GLY A 164 13.54 -0.91 -2.98
N ALA A 165 14.37 -0.97 -1.93
CA ALA A 165 14.50 0.12 -0.95
C ALA A 165 15.05 1.41 -1.56
N VAL A 166 16.04 1.31 -2.48
CA VAL A 166 16.59 2.45 -3.22
C VAL A 166 15.56 3.06 -4.17
N GLU A 167 14.80 2.24 -4.90
CA GLU A 167 13.72 2.70 -5.77
C GLU A 167 12.61 3.41 -4.98
N GLN A 168 12.27 2.84 -3.81
CA GLN A 168 11.30 3.43 -2.89
C GLN A 168 11.76 4.79 -2.35
N LEU A 169 13.05 4.93 -1.99
CA LEU A 169 13.63 6.23 -1.58
C LEU A 169 13.48 7.28 -2.69
N SER A 170 13.82 6.94 -3.94
CA SER A 170 13.64 7.86 -5.07
C SER A 170 12.18 8.27 -5.28
N THR A 171 11.25 7.33 -5.09
CA THR A 171 9.80 7.61 -5.21
C THR A 171 9.32 8.53 -4.09
N PHE A 172 9.86 8.39 -2.88
CA PHE A 172 9.54 9.26 -1.75
C PHE A 172 10.10 10.67 -1.94
N GLU A 173 11.31 10.82 -2.46
CA GLU A 173 11.87 12.13 -2.83
C GLU A 173 11.01 12.84 -3.90
N GLU A 174 10.59 12.12 -4.94
CA GLU A 174 9.70 12.67 -5.97
C GLU A 174 8.35 13.09 -5.37
N THR A 175 7.76 12.23 -4.52
CA THR A 175 6.48 12.52 -3.85
C THR A 175 6.59 13.73 -2.92
N SER A 176 7.72 13.89 -2.22
CA SER A 176 8.00 15.07 -1.39
C SER A 176 8.06 16.33 -2.24
N ALA A 177 8.77 16.30 -3.38
CA ALA A 177 8.86 17.44 -4.29
C ALA A 177 7.50 17.84 -4.89
N ILE A 178 6.65 16.85 -5.22
CA ILE A 178 5.27 17.09 -5.66
C ILE A 178 4.46 17.75 -4.55
N THR A 179 4.60 17.27 -3.31
CA THR A 179 3.89 17.80 -2.15
C THR A 179 4.28 19.25 -1.84
N ASP A 180 5.57 19.60 -1.96
CA ASP A 180 6.04 20.98 -1.84
C ASP A 180 5.47 21.89 -2.93
N ASN A 181 5.41 21.39 -4.18
CA ASN A 181 4.78 22.11 -5.28
C ASN A 181 3.29 22.34 -5.00
N MET A 182 2.57 21.32 -4.55
CA MET A 182 1.15 21.43 -4.16
C MET A 182 0.95 22.52 -3.09
N ASN A 183 1.79 22.55 -2.05
CA ASN A 183 1.73 23.60 -1.02
C ASN A 183 1.88 25.01 -1.61
N SER A 184 2.82 25.20 -2.55
CA SER A 184 2.98 26.49 -3.24
C SER A 184 1.76 26.87 -4.08
N GLN A 185 1.12 25.88 -4.73
CA GLN A 185 -0.11 26.08 -5.50
C GLN A 185 -1.29 26.45 -4.61
N PHE A 186 -1.44 25.81 -3.44
CA PHE A 186 -2.50 26.15 -2.48
C PHE A 186 -2.35 27.57 -1.94
N GLN A 187 -1.12 28.04 -1.69
CA GLN A 187 -0.89 29.45 -1.33
C GLN A 187 -1.32 30.41 -2.44
N SER A 188 -1.04 30.07 -3.71
CA SER A 188 -1.48 30.85 -4.86
C SER A 188 -3.01 30.86 -5.02
N ILE A 189 -3.65 29.71 -4.80
CA ILE A 189 -5.11 29.59 -4.81
C ILE A 189 -5.72 30.45 -3.69
N ALA A 190 -5.19 30.39 -2.47
CA ALA A 190 -5.65 31.23 -1.36
C ALA A 190 -5.54 32.73 -1.68
N ALA A 191 -4.42 33.17 -2.25
CA ALA A 191 -4.25 34.56 -2.69
C ALA A 191 -5.27 34.97 -3.77
N THR A 192 -5.57 34.06 -4.69
CA THR A 192 -6.57 34.28 -5.75
C THR A 192 -7.99 34.38 -5.17
N ILE A 193 -8.32 33.55 -4.19
CA ILE A 193 -9.62 33.60 -3.50
C ILE A 193 -9.79 34.92 -2.74
N ASP A 194 -8.73 35.41 -2.08
CA ASP A 194 -8.74 36.72 -1.43
C ASP A 194 -8.99 37.86 -2.42
N GLU A 195 -8.34 37.82 -3.59
CA GLU A 195 -8.56 38.80 -4.66
C GLU A 195 -9.98 38.76 -5.21
N LEU A 196 -10.51 37.55 -5.49
CA LEU A 196 -11.89 37.36 -5.95
C LEU A 196 -12.90 37.84 -4.91
N THR A 197 -12.67 37.55 -3.64
CA THR A 197 -13.53 38.01 -2.54
C THR A 197 -13.56 39.54 -2.45
N ARG A 198 -12.41 40.21 -2.63
CA ARG A 198 -12.37 41.68 -2.71
C ARG A 198 -13.13 42.20 -3.93
N SER A 199 -12.94 41.58 -5.09
CA SER A 199 -13.64 41.93 -6.33
C SER A 199 -15.15 41.80 -6.20
N PHE A 200 -15.66 40.70 -5.63
CA PHE A 200 -17.08 40.52 -5.38
C PHE A 200 -17.65 41.51 -4.35
N ASN A 201 -16.90 41.86 -3.31
CA ASN A 201 -17.32 42.89 -2.35
C ASN A 201 -17.40 44.29 -3.02
N GLN A 202 -16.47 44.61 -3.92
CA GLN A 202 -16.53 45.82 -4.73
C GLN A 202 -17.75 45.79 -5.66
N MET A 203 -18.00 44.66 -6.32
CA MET A 203 -19.16 44.47 -7.18
C MET A 203 -20.47 44.63 -6.40
N ARG A 204 -20.57 44.07 -5.18
CA ARG A 204 -21.71 44.27 -4.29
C ARG A 204 -21.95 45.75 -4.00
N THR A 205 -20.89 46.49 -3.68
CA THR A 205 -20.97 47.93 -3.42
C THR A 205 -21.47 48.70 -4.65
N GLN A 206 -20.99 48.37 -5.84
CA GLN A 206 -21.44 48.98 -7.10
C GLN A 206 -22.90 48.61 -7.42
N THR A 207 -23.31 47.38 -7.15
CA THR A 207 -24.71 46.95 -7.28
C THR A 207 -25.62 47.71 -6.33
N ASP A 208 -25.26 47.86 -5.06
CA ASP A 208 -26.04 48.63 -4.08
C ASP A 208 -26.18 50.12 -4.47
N GLN A 209 -25.11 50.70 -5.03
CA GLN A 209 -25.15 52.04 -5.62
C GLN A 209 -26.08 52.09 -6.83
N GLY A 210 -26.04 51.08 -7.70
CA GLY A 210 -26.93 50.94 -8.85
C GLY A 210 -28.40 50.86 -8.45
N ILE A 211 -28.74 50.05 -7.44
CA ILE A 211 -30.09 49.95 -6.87
C ILE A 211 -30.57 51.32 -6.37
N THR A 212 -29.70 52.04 -5.66
CA THR A 212 -30.02 53.39 -5.15
C THR A 212 -30.30 54.37 -6.30
N GLN A 213 -29.44 54.39 -7.32
CA GLN A 213 -29.59 55.26 -8.50
C GLN A 213 -30.89 54.97 -9.27
N VAL A 214 -31.23 53.69 -9.44
CA VAL A 214 -32.47 53.25 -10.12
C VAL A 214 -33.70 53.63 -9.31
N SER A 215 -33.64 53.50 -7.97
CA SER A 215 -34.71 53.96 -7.08
C SER A 215 -34.95 55.47 -7.20
N GLU A 216 -33.89 56.27 -7.30
CA GLU A 216 -34.00 57.71 -7.54
C GLU A 216 -34.61 58.02 -8.91
N SER A 217 -34.20 57.31 -9.97
CA SER A 217 -34.80 57.45 -11.30
C SER A 217 -36.28 57.07 -11.31
N SER A 218 -36.68 56.02 -10.58
CA SER A 218 -38.08 55.62 -10.43
C SER A 218 -38.93 56.73 -9.78
N LYS A 219 -38.45 57.34 -8.69
CA LYS A 219 -39.12 58.49 -8.04
C LYS A 219 -39.19 59.72 -8.95
N ALA A 220 -38.15 59.99 -9.73
CA ALA A 220 -38.16 61.07 -10.71
C ALA A 220 -39.23 60.81 -11.79
N MET A 221 -39.35 59.58 -12.27
CA MET A 221 -40.36 59.19 -13.25
C MET A 221 -41.78 59.30 -12.71
N GLU A 222 -42.01 58.93 -11.44
CA GLU A 222 -43.28 59.13 -10.75
C GLU A 222 -43.66 60.63 -10.67
N THR A 223 -42.68 61.50 -10.40
CA THR A 223 -42.88 62.95 -10.37
C THR A 223 -43.22 63.52 -11.76
N ILE A 224 -42.54 63.02 -12.81
CA ILE A 224 -42.82 63.40 -14.21
C ILE A 224 -44.21 62.92 -14.62
N ALA A 225 -44.59 61.69 -14.28
CA ALA A 225 -45.92 61.15 -14.55
C ALA A 225 -47.01 62.02 -13.93
N LYS A 226 -46.85 62.40 -12.66
CA LYS A 226 -47.77 63.29 -11.96
C LYS A 226 -47.86 64.67 -12.64
N THR A 227 -46.73 65.26 -13.01
CA THR A 227 -46.71 66.57 -13.68
C THR A 227 -47.38 66.51 -15.06
N SER A 228 -47.25 65.39 -15.77
CA SER A 228 -47.92 65.15 -17.05
C SER A 228 -49.44 65.04 -16.87
N ASP A 229 -49.91 64.37 -15.81
CA ASP A 229 -51.33 64.27 -15.47
C ASP A 229 -51.92 65.63 -15.08
N ASP A 230 -51.22 66.39 -14.23
CA ASP A 230 -51.60 67.76 -13.87
C ASP A 230 -51.72 68.66 -15.12
N THR A 231 -50.78 68.52 -16.07
CA THR A 231 -50.80 69.25 -17.35
C THR A 231 -52.03 68.88 -18.18
N LYS A 232 -52.37 67.59 -18.25
CA LYS A 232 -53.57 67.10 -18.95
C LYS A 232 -54.85 67.72 -18.36
N VAL A 233 -54.94 67.82 -17.04
CA VAL A 233 -56.08 68.47 -16.36
C VAL A 233 -56.17 69.95 -16.74
N ILE A 234 -55.05 70.68 -16.72
CA ILE A 234 -55.02 72.11 -17.09
C ILE A 234 -55.41 72.32 -18.56
N VAL A 235 -54.92 71.48 -19.47
CA VAL A 235 -55.24 71.54 -20.91
C VAL A 235 -56.73 71.30 -21.15
N ASN A 236 -57.34 70.33 -20.45
CA ASN A 236 -58.78 70.08 -20.53
C ASN A 236 -59.59 71.28 -20.03
N GLN A 237 -59.21 71.85 -18.88
CA GLN A 237 -59.87 73.05 -18.34
C GLN A 237 -59.75 74.24 -19.30
N LEU A 238 -58.56 74.46 -19.89
CA LEU A 238 -58.36 75.52 -20.86
C LEU A 238 -59.20 75.31 -22.12
N THR A 239 -59.35 74.06 -22.58
CA THR A 239 -60.21 73.72 -23.72
C THR A 239 -61.67 74.13 -23.42
N GLU A 240 -62.19 73.73 -22.27
CA GLU A 240 -63.56 74.09 -21.84
C GLU A 240 -63.77 75.60 -21.74
N GLU A 241 -62.81 76.35 -21.19
CA GLU A 241 -62.91 77.81 -21.07
C GLU A 241 -62.86 78.51 -22.44
N ILE A 242 -62.03 78.04 -23.37
CA ILE A 242 -61.96 78.60 -24.73
C ILE A 242 -63.22 78.26 -25.54
N GLU A 243 -63.82 77.07 -25.36
CA GLU A 243 -65.11 76.73 -25.96
C GLU A 243 -66.23 77.67 -25.50
N LYS A 244 -66.30 77.99 -24.20
CA LYS A 244 -67.24 79.01 -23.69
C LYS A 244 -67.04 80.38 -24.33
N ILE A 245 -65.79 80.80 -24.54
CA ILE A 245 -65.49 82.05 -25.25
C ILE A 245 -65.98 81.98 -26.69
N LYS A 246 -65.80 80.84 -27.38
CA LYS A 246 -66.31 80.63 -28.73
C LYS A 246 -67.82 80.84 -28.81
N GLU A 247 -68.58 80.26 -27.87
CA GLU A 247 -70.03 80.44 -27.78
C GLU A 247 -70.42 81.92 -27.59
N ILE A 248 -69.71 82.64 -26.72
CA ILE A 248 -69.95 84.08 -26.49
C ILE A 248 -69.67 84.89 -27.76
N VAL A 249 -68.57 84.60 -28.47
CA VAL A 249 -68.19 85.30 -29.70
C VAL A 249 -69.24 85.06 -30.80
N THR A 250 -69.73 83.83 -30.95
CA THR A 250 -70.84 83.51 -31.86
C THR A 250 -72.09 84.30 -31.51
N LEU A 251 -72.47 84.37 -30.22
CA LEU A 251 -73.62 85.15 -29.77
C LEU A 251 -73.46 86.66 -30.08
N ILE A 252 -72.27 87.24 -29.87
CA ILE A 252 -72.02 88.66 -30.18
C ILE A 252 -72.10 88.90 -31.70
N ASN A 253 -71.60 87.96 -32.50
CA ASN A 253 -71.69 88.05 -33.95
C ASN A 253 -73.16 88.04 -34.41
N ASP A 254 -73.97 87.11 -33.89
CA ASP A 254 -75.41 87.02 -34.18
C ASP A 254 -76.16 88.31 -33.79
N ILE A 255 -75.85 88.88 -32.61
CA ILE A 255 -76.42 90.16 -32.16
C ILE A 255 -75.98 91.31 -33.09
N SER A 256 -74.73 91.31 -33.54
CA SER A 256 -74.18 92.34 -34.42
C SER A 256 -74.82 92.27 -35.81
N GLU A 257 -75.02 91.07 -36.38
CA GLU A 257 -75.77 90.88 -37.62
C GLU A 257 -77.22 91.33 -37.50
N GLN A 258 -77.91 90.95 -36.41
CA GLN A 258 -79.28 91.42 -36.15
C GLN A 258 -79.33 92.95 -36.03
N THR A 259 -78.37 93.56 -35.34
CA THR A 259 -78.27 95.02 -35.19
C THR A 259 -78.01 95.69 -36.52
N ASN A 260 -77.17 95.09 -37.38
CA ASN A 260 -76.90 95.57 -38.74
C ASN A 260 -78.18 95.55 -39.60
N LEU A 261 -78.97 94.47 -39.53
CA LEU A 261 -80.26 94.35 -40.21
C LEU A 261 -81.29 95.34 -39.68
N LEU A 262 -81.37 95.54 -38.37
CA LEU A 262 -82.25 96.55 -37.75
C LEU A 262 -81.87 97.97 -38.18
N ALA A 263 -80.57 98.28 -38.19
CA ALA A 263 -80.05 99.56 -38.63
C ALA A 263 -80.30 99.81 -40.12
N LEU A 264 -80.15 98.78 -40.96
CA LEU A 264 -80.50 98.85 -42.39
C LEU A 264 -81.98 99.15 -42.60
N ASN A 265 -82.86 98.44 -41.88
CA ASN A 265 -84.31 98.69 -41.92
C ASN A 265 -84.64 100.12 -41.44
N ALA A 266 -83.96 100.61 -40.40
CA ALA A 266 -84.11 101.98 -39.92
C ALA A 266 -83.61 103.04 -40.92
N SER A 267 -82.48 102.80 -41.61
CA SER A 267 -81.98 103.67 -42.69
C SER A 267 -82.96 103.72 -43.87
N ILE A 268 -83.57 102.59 -44.23
CA ILE A 268 -84.60 102.53 -45.28
C ILE A 268 -85.84 103.35 -44.89
N GLU A 269 -86.35 103.19 -43.67
CA GLU A 269 -87.55 103.91 -43.22
C GLU A 269 -87.28 105.41 -43.02
N ALA A 270 -86.07 105.78 -42.58
CA ALA A 270 -85.63 107.17 -42.51
C ALA A 270 -85.51 107.83 -43.90
N ALA A 271 -85.04 107.11 -44.92
CA ALA A 271 -85.06 107.57 -46.31
C ALA A 271 -86.49 107.74 -46.85
N ARG A 272 -87.42 106.87 -46.41
CA ARG A 272 -88.84 106.91 -46.76
C ARG A 272 -89.59 108.12 -46.18
N ALA A 273 -89.16 108.61 -45.01
CA ALA A 273 -89.70 109.80 -44.34
C ALA A 273 -89.21 111.14 -44.93
N GLY A 274 -88.32 111.13 -45.93
CA GLY A 274 -87.87 112.32 -46.65
C GLY A 274 -87.11 113.33 -45.78
N GLU A 275 -87.42 114.63 -45.89
CA GLU A 275 -86.75 115.71 -45.13
C GLU A 275 -86.86 115.54 -43.60
N HIS A 276 -87.94 114.95 -43.09
CA HIS A 276 -88.15 114.72 -41.65
C HIS A 276 -87.30 113.57 -41.08
N GLY A 277 -86.77 112.68 -41.93
CA GLY A 277 -86.00 111.50 -41.54
C GLY A 277 -84.47 111.71 -41.53
N LYS A 278 -83.96 112.86 -42.01
CA LYS A 278 -82.51 113.09 -42.20
C LYS A 278 -81.67 112.85 -40.94
N GLY A 279 -82.10 113.33 -39.78
CA GLY A 279 -81.39 113.12 -38.51
C GLY A 279 -81.37 111.66 -38.07
N PHE A 280 -82.47 110.93 -38.32
CA PHE A 280 -82.59 109.52 -37.98
C PHE A 280 -81.78 108.63 -38.94
N SER A 281 -81.70 109.00 -40.21
CA SER A 281 -80.90 108.30 -41.23
C SER A 281 -79.41 108.33 -40.89
N ILE A 282 -78.89 109.46 -40.38
CA ILE A 282 -77.49 109.58 -39.96
C ILE A 282 -77.21 108.64 -38.78
N VAL A 283 -78.11 108.58 -37.80
CA VAL A 283 -77.97 107.69 -36.64
C VAL A 283 -78.04 106.22 -37.07
N ALA A 284 -79.00 105.86 -37.94
CA ALA A 284 -79.15 104.50 -38.44
C ALA A 284 -77.92 104.05 -39.25
N ASP A 285 -77.34 104.91 -40.09
CA ASP A 285 -76.11 104.60 -40.81
C ASP A 285 -74.88 104.48 -39.90
N GLU A 286 -74.81 105.25 -38.81
CA GLU A 286 -73.73 105.13 -37.83
C GLU A 286 -73.86 103.84 -37.02
N VAL A 287 -75.08 103.45 -36.61
CA VAL A 287 -75.36 102.15 -35.96
C VAL A 287 -75.03 101.00 -36.90
N ARG A 288 -75.37 101.10 -38.19
CA ARG A 288 -75.05 100.11 -39.22
C ARG A 288 -73.53 99.90 -39.33
N LYS A 289 -72.76 100.99 -39.46
CA LYS A 289 -71.29 100.93 -39.48
C LYS A 289 -70.71 100.36 -38.20
N LEU A 290 -71.29 100.65 -37.04
CA LEU A 290 -70.83 100.12 -35.76
C LEU A 290 -71.09 98.61 -35.66
N ALA A 291 -72.24 98.15 -36.17
CA ALA A 291 -72.59 96.74 -36.27
C ALA A 291 -71.68 95.98 -37.24
N GLU A 292 -71.41 96.54 -38.44
CA GLU A 292 -70.44 95.97 -39.41
C GLU A 292 -69.03 95.86 -38.82
N ARG A 293 -68.57 96.89 -38.09
CA ARG A 293 -67.30 96.84 -37.37
C ARG A 293 -67.29 95.81 -36.23
N SER A 294 -68.44 95.56 -35.62
CA SER A 294 -68.57 94.56 -34.56
C SER A 294 -68.49 93.16 -35.14
N VAL A 295 -69.14 92.89 -36.28
CA VAL A 295 -69.03 91.63 -37.05
C VAL A 295 -67.57 91.36 -37.44
N ASP A 296 -66.89 92.33 -38.06
CA ASP A 296 -65.47 92.18 -38.45
C ASP A 296 -64.56 91.90 -37.22
N ALA A 297 -64.84 92.57 -36.09
CA ALA A 297 -64.12 92.32 -34.86
C ALA A 297 -64.39 90.92 -34.28
N THR A 298 -65.65 90.46 -34.26
CA THR A 298 -65.99 89.12 -33.78
C THR A 298 -65.45 88.02 -34.67
N ASP A 299 -65.42 88.19 -35.99
CA ASP A 299 -64.80 87.23 -36.93
C ASP A 299 -63.30 87.06 -36.66
N ARG A 300 -62.60 88.17 -36.39
CA ARG A 300 -61.18 88.13 -36.01
C ARG A 300 -60.95 87.44 -34.66
N ILE A 301 -61.84 87.65 -33.70
CA ILE A 301 -61.79 86.94 -32.40
C ILE A 301 -62.07 85.45 -32.60
N ALA A 302 -63.09 85.09 -33.40
CA ALA A 302 -63.43 83.70 -33.70
C ALA A 302 -62.24 82.96 -34.33
N SER A 303 -61.57 83.59 -35.32
CA SER A 303 -60.35 83.05 -35.91
C SER A 303 -59.23 82.87 -34.89
N THR A 304 -59.08 83.80 -33.94
CA THR A 304 -58.10 83.69 -32.85
C THR A 304 -58.43 82.55 -31.90
N VAL A 305 -59.71 82.39 -31.54
CA VAL A 305 -60.22 81.30 -30.69
C VAL A 305 -59.99 79.95 -31.35
N ASP A 306 -60.29 79.80 -32.64
CA ASP A 306 -60.03 78.57 -33.39
C ASP A 306 -58.53 78.24 -33.45
N HIS A 307 -57.67 79.26 -33.61
CA HIS A 307 -56.22 79.08 -33.57
C HIS A 307 -55.74 78.62 -32.18
N ILE A 308 -56.31 79.17 -31.10
CA ILE A 308 -56.03 78.72 -29.73
C ILE A 308 -56.50 77.28 -29.53
N LEU A 309 -57.73 76.92 -29.91
CA LEU A 309 -58.25 75.55 -29.80
C LEU A 309 -57.36 74.54 -30.53
N SER A 310 -56.91 74.87 -31.74
CA SER A 310 -55.96 74.05 -32.49
C SER A 310 -54.62 73.89 -31.74
N GLY A 311 -54.10 74.98 -31.18
CA GLY A 311 -52.90 74.96 -30.32
C GLY A 311 -53.07 74.07 -29.09
N VAL A 312 -54.20 74.16 -28.39
CA VAL A 312 -54.53 73.35 -27.22
C VAL A 312 -54.67 71.87 -27.59
N GLY A 313 -55.31 71.56 -28.73
CA GLY A 313 -55.40 70.20 -29.26
C GLY A 313 -54.03 69.57 -29.55
N ASN A 314 -53.10 70.35 -30.11
CA ASN A 314 -51.71 69.90 -30.31
C ASN A 314 -51.00 69.60 -28.99
N VAL A 315 -51.16 70.47 -27.97
CA VAL A 315 -50.59 70.25 -26.63
C VAL A 315 -51.21 69.01 -25.96
N SER A 316 -52.52 68.78 -26.13
CA SER A 316 -53.20 67.58 -25.64
C SER A 316 -52.61 66.31 -26.23
N ASN A 317 -52.48 66.23 -27.56
CA ASN A 317 -51.87 65.08 -28.24
C ASN A 317 -50.41 64.85 -27.81
N GLN A 318 -49.64 65.92 -27.64
CA GLN A 318 -48.26 65.82 -27.14
C GLN A 318 -48.22 65.30 -25.71
N THR A 319 -49.14 65.73 -24.85
CA THR A 319 -49.24 65.28 -23.45
C THR A 319 -49.62 63.80 -23.37
N GLU A 320 -50.52 63.32 -24.23
CA GLU A 320 -50.90 61.91 -24.31
C GLU A 320 -49.73 61.04 -24.78
N THR A 321 -49.04 61.46 -25.85
CA THR A 321 -47.82 60.77 -26.34
C THR A 321 -46.73 60.73 -25.26
N GLN A 322 -46.57 61.82 -24.50
CA GLN A 322 -45.62 61.90 -23.41
C GLN A 322 -45.98 60.96 -22.25
N ALA A 323 -47.26 60.79 -21.94
CA ALA A 323 -47.72 59.83 -20.93
C ALA A 323 -47.38 58.38 -21.33
N ASP A 324 -47.56 58.01 -22.60
CA ASP A 324 -47.17 56.69 -23.11
C ASP A 324 -45.66 56.45 -22.99
N HIS A 325 -44.85 57.47 -23.32
CA HIS A 325 -43.40 57.39 -23.15
C HIS A 325 -42.99 57.22 -21.69
N ILE A 326 -43.62 57.96 -20.77
CA ILE A 326 -43.35 57.84 -19.33
C ILE A 326 -43.68 56.44 -18.83
N ALA A 327 -44.82 55.87 -19.25
CA ALA A 327 -45.21 54.52 -18.87
C ALA A 327 -44.19 53.48 -19.35
N SER A 328 -43.75 53.58 -20.61
CA SER A 328 -42.74 52.68 -21.19
C SER A 328 -41.38 52.80 -20.47
N GLU A 329 -40.93 54.02 -20.17
CA GLU A 329 -39.66 54.22 -19.44
C GLU A 329 -39.75 53.74 -18.00
N SER A 330 -40.91 53.88 -17.33
CA SER A 330 -41.13 53.34 -16.00
C SER A 330 -41.04 51.81 -15.97
N GLU A 331 -41.57 51.12 -16.99
CA GLU A 331 -41.46 49.66 -17.10
C GLU A 331 -40.01 49.21 -17.27
N LYS A 332 -39.21 49.93 -18.08
CA LYS A 332 -37.78 49.66 -18.24
C LYS A 332 -37.01 49.85 -16.93
N ILE A 333 -37.32 50.90 -16.16
CA ILE A 333 -36.69 51.15 -14.85
C ILE A 333 -36.99 49.98 -13.89
N LEU A 334 -38.22 49.48 -13.86
CA LEU A 334 -38.58 48.32 -13.03
C LEU A 334 -37.81 47.06 -13.44
N ALA A 335 -37.65 46.82 -14.74
CA ALA A 335 -36.86 45.71 -15.25
C ALA A 335 -35.38 45.81 -14.85
N ILE A 336 -34.80 47.03 -14.92
CA ILE A 336 -33.42 47.29 -14.46
C ILE A 336 -33.30 47.01 -12.96
N ASN A 337 -34.26 47.45 -12.14
CA ASN A 337 -34.24 47.21 -10.70
C ASN A 337 -34.22 45.70 -10.38
N SER A 338 -35.09 44.93 -11.04
CA SER A 338 -35.11 43.46 -10.90
C SER A 338 -33.77 42.84 -11.30
N GLY A 339 -33.12 43.34 -12.35
CA GLY A 339 -31.80 42.88 -12.77
C GLY A 339 -30.71 43.13 -11.72
N PHE A 340 -30.74 44.28 -11.05
CA PHE A 340 -29.81 44.56 -9.96
C PHE A 340 -30.05 43.69 -8.72
N GLU A 341 -31.31 43.40 -8.38
CA GLU A 341 -31.63 42.48 -7.28
C GLU A 341 -31.10 41.06 -7.54
N GLU A 342 -31.23 40.58 -8.79
CA GLU A 342 -30.68 39.28 -9.20
C GLU A 342 -29.14 39.27 -9.20
N PHE A 343 -28.51 40.37 -9.63
CA PHE A 343 -27.06 40.54 -9.49
C PHE A 343 -26.60 40.52 -8.03
N ALA A 344 -27.29 41.23 -7.14
CA ALA A 344 -26.95 41.23 -5.71
C ALA A 344 -27.00 39.81 -5.11
N LYS A 345 -28.03 39.04 -5.47
CA LYS A 345 -28.15 37.63 -5.08
C LYS A 345 -27.00 36.78 -5.62
N THR A 346 -26.69 36.91 -6.91
CA THR A 346 -25.59 36.16 -7.56
C THR A 346 -24.24 36.47 -6.93
N ILE A 347 -23.99 37.74 -6.58
CA ILE A 347 -22.76 38.16 -5.89
C ILE A 347 -22.67 37.52 -4.50
N ALA A 348 -23.77 37.50 -3.75
CA ALA A 348 -23.81 36.88 -2.43
C ALA A 348 -23.55 35.36 -2.49
N GLU A 349 -24.11 34.68 -3.49
CA GLU A 349 -23.85 33.25 -3.75
C GLU A 349 -22.38 33.00 -4.12
N ASN A 350 -21.79 33.84 -4.98
CA ASN A 350 -20.37 33.72 -5.34
C ASN A 350 -19.43 33.95 -4.15
N ILE A 351 -19.74 34.90 -3.25
CA ILE A 351 -18.96 35.09 -2.02
C ILE A 351 -19.00 33.83 -1.15
N LYS A 352 -20.16 33.18 -1.04
CA LYS A 352 -20.27 31.92 -0.29
C LYS A 352 -19.45 30.81 -0.94
N ILE A 353 -19.49 30.70 -2.28
CA ILE A 353 -18.66 29.73 -3.02
C ILE A 353 -17.17 29.98 -2.76
N MET A 354 -16.73 31.24 -2.71
CA MET A 354 -15.33 31.56 -2.39
C MET A 354 -14.94 31.11 -0.98
N ASP A 355 -15.83 31.26 0.01
CA ASP A 355 -15.60 30.77 1.37
C ASP A 355 -15.49 29.23 1.42
N ASP A 356 -16.38 28.53 0.71
CA ASP A 356 -16.33 27.06 0.59
C ASP A 356 -15.01 26.60 -0.07
N ILE A 357 -14.56 27.26 -1.16
CA ILE A 357 -13.28 26.94 -1.82
C ILE A 357 -12.10 27.22 -0.88
N ASN A 358 -12.15 28.30 -0.10
CA ASN A 358 -11.11 28.62 0.88
C ASN A 358 -10.97 27.51 1.93
N GLN A 359 -12.09 27.03 2.47
CA GLN A 359 -12.08 25.93 3.43
C GLN A 359 -11.49 24.65 2.82
N HIS A 360 -11.91 24.26 1.61
CA HIS A 360 -11.36 23.10 0.93
C HIS A 360 -9.85 23.26 0.65
N THR A 361 -9.40 24.47 0.32
CA THR A 361 -7.98 24.76 0.10
C THR A 361 -7.17 24.56 1.38
N GLN A 362 -7.70 24.98 2.54
CA GLN A 362 -7.08 24.75 3.84
C GLN A 362 -7.02 23.26 4.21
N ASP A 363 -8.12 22.53 4.01
CA ASP A 363 -8.18 21.09 4.32
C ASP A 363 -7.18 20.29 3.47
N VAL A 364 -7.07 20.61 2.18
CA VAL A 364 -6.10 19.94 1.30
C VAL A 364 -4.67 20.37 1.62
N SER A 365 -4.43 21.64 1.98
CA SER A 365 -3.11 22.08 2.44
C SER A 365 -2.67 21.35 3.71
N GLN A 366 -3.58 21.14 4.67
CA GLN A 366 -3.31 20.33 5.86
C GLN A 366 -2.99 18.87 5.49
N SER A 367 -3.74 18.29 4.55
CA SER A 367 -3.49 16.94 4.04
C SER A 367 -2.11 16.82 3.39
N SER A 368 -1.65 17.86 2.67
CA SER A 368 -0.29 17.90 2.11
C SER A 368 0.79 17.90 3.19
N VAL A 369 0.58 18.59 4.32
CA VAL A 369 1.52 18.54 5.47
C VAL A 369 1.59 17.13 6.06
N GLU A 370 0.46 16.44 6.17
CA GLU A 370 0.41 15.06 6.66
C GLU A 370 1.12 14.09 5.71
N ILE A 371 0.95 14.25 4.40
CA ILE A 371 1.68 13.47 3.38
C ILE A 371 3.18 13.70 3.50
N ALA A 372 3.64 14.94 3.64
CA ALA A 372 5.06 15.24 3.82
C ALA A 372 5.64 14.53 5.06
N SER A 373 4.94 14.58 6.19
CA SER A 373 5.36 13.87 7.40
C SER A 373 5.37 12.34 7.23
N ALA A 374 4.39 11.78 6.51
CA ALA A 374 4.36 10.37 6.19
C ALA A 374 5.52 9.95 5.28
N MET A 375 5.91 10.81 4.32
CA MET A 375 7.08 10.58 3.47
C MET A 375 8.38 10.60 4.26
N GLU A 376 8.57 11.54 5.19
CA GLU A 376 9.75 11.56 6.08
C GLU A 376 9.88 10.26 6.88
N GLN A 377 8.78 9.79 7.47
CA GLN A 377 8.75 8.51 8.21
C GLN A 377 9.04 7.33 7.29
N ALA A 378 8.49 7.32 6.08
CA ALA A 378 8.70 6.25 5.12
C ALA A 378 10.16 6.21 4.60
N THR A 379 10.77 7.37 4.38
CA THR A 379 12.20 7.52 4.06
C THR A 379 13.07 6.92 5.15
N SER A 380 12.87 7.34 6.41
CA SER A 380 13.60 6.78 7.56
C SER A 380 13.43 5.26 7.65
N LYS A 381 12.23 4.74 7.37
CA LYS A 381 11.98 3.30 7.41
C LYS A 381 12.67 2.54 6.27
N SER A 382 12.83 3.17 5.10
CA SER A 382 13.55 2.59 3.97
C SER A 382 15.07 2.59 4.23
N GLU A 383 15.59 3.62 4.89
CA GLU A 383 16.98 3.66 5.36
C GLU A 383 17.26 2.53 6.38
N ASP A 384 16.40 2.36 7.39
CA ASP A 384 16.49 1.22 8.34
C ASP A 384 16.51 -0.13 7.60
N THR A 385 15.69 -0.26 6.55
CA THR A 385 15.60 -1.50 5.76
C THR A 385 16.93 -1.76 5.03
N THR A 386 17.55 -0.74 4.47
CA THR A 386 18.86 -0.82 3.83
C THR A 386 19.96 -1.22 4.82
N GLU A 387 19.93 -0.66 6.04
CA GLU A 387 20.86 -1.05 7.11
C GLU A 387 20.66 -2.52 7.52
N HIS A 388 19.41 -2.96 7.68
CA HIS A 388 19.08 -4.34 8.02
C HIS A 388 19.53 -5.32 6.94
N VAL A 389 19.32 -4.99 5.66
CA VAL A 389 19.83 -5.79 4.54
C VAL A 389 21.34 -5.92 4.61
N THR A 390 22.05 -4.83 4.89
CA THR A 390 23.52 -4.86 5.02
C THR A 390 23.97 -5.82 6.13
N LYS A 391 23.37 -5.73 7.33
CA LYS A 391 23.67 -6.65 8.44
C LYS A 391 23.34 -8.11 8.11
N MET A 392 22.27 -8.33 7.35
CA MET A 392 21.85 -9.68 6.96
C MET A 392 22.81 -10.28 5.93
N SER A 393 23.31 -9.49 4.98
CA SER A 393 24.36 -9.91 4.05
C SER A 393 25.64 -10.31 4.77
N GLU A 394 26.07 -9.57 5.79
CA GLU A 394 27.22 -9.95 6.64
C GLU A 394 26.98 -11.28 7.37
N PHE A 395 25.77 -11.50 7.89
CA PHE A 395 25.40 -12.75 8.55
C PHE A 395 25.42 -13.94 7.58
N ILE A 396 24.94 -13.74 6.35
CA ILE A 396 24.94 -14.78 5.31
C ILE A 396 26.36 -15.15 4.89
N ASP A 397 27.26 -14.18 4.74
CA ASP A 397 28.67 -14.43 4.45
C ASP A 397 29.34 -15.29 5.54
N ASP A 398 29.07 -15.00 6.82
CA ASP A 398 29.52 -15.83 7.94
C ASP A 398 28.93 -17.26 7.91
N GLN A 399 27.65 -17.41 7.56
CA GLN A 399 27.03 -18.74 7.40
C GLN A 399 27.64 -19.53 6.23
N GLN A 400 27.98 -18.86 5.14
CA GLN A 400 28.65 -19.49 4.01
C GLN A 400 30.02 -20.05 4.43
N ASN A 401 30.84 -19.23 5.08
CA ASN A 401 32.15 -19.63 5.60
C ASN A 401 32.05 -20.82 6.58
N LYS A 402 31.04 -20.84 7.46
CA LYS A 402 30.80 -21.96 8.39
C LYS A 402 30.40 -23.24 7.67
N THR A 403 29.55 -23.13 6.65
CA THR A 403 29.09 -24.26 5.83
C THR A 403 30.27 -24.88 5.08
N GLU A 404 31.13 -24.07 4.47
CA GLU A 404 32.35 -24.53 3.80
C GLU A 404 33.31 -25.26 4.77
N ASN A 405 33.46 -24.75 6.00
CA ASN A 405 34.27 -25.40 7.04
C ASN A 405 33.70 -26.78 7.42
N ILE A 406 32.38 -26.89 7.63
CA ILE A 406 31.74 -28.18 7.95
C ILE A 406 31.91 -29.16 6.78
N GLN A 407 31.72 -28.73 5.53
CA GLN A 407 31.97 -29.57 4.36
C GLN A 407 33.41 -30.09 4.33
N GLN A 408 34.38 -29.25 4.68
CA GLN A 408 35.78 -29.66 4.77
C GLN A 408 36.01 -30.68 5.90
N GLN A 409 35.43 -30.44 7.09
CA GLN A 409 35.51 -31.38 8.21
C GLN A 409 34.90 -32.75 7.88
N VAL A 410 33.78 -32.79 7.15
CA VAL A 410 33.15 -34.04 6.71
C VAL A 410 34.02 -34.78 5.69
N LYS A 411 34.67 -34.05 4.76
CA LYS A 411 35.64 -34.64 3.82
C LYS A 411 36.83 -35.25 4.56
N ASP A 412 37.35 -34.56 5.57
CA ASP A 412 38.49 -35.03 6.36
C ASP A 412 38.09 -36.21 7.26
N LEU A 413 36.85 -36.23 7.77
CA LEU A 413 36.30 -37.36 8.51
C LEU A 413 36.23 -38.61 7.64
N LYS A 414 35.71 -38.51 6.40
CA LYS A 414 35.66 -39.64 5.46
C LYS A 414 37.05 -40.23 5.19
N LYS A 415 38.05 -39.39 4.93
CA LYS A 415 39.44 -39.82 4.73
C LYS A 415 40.08 -40.50 5.94
N ALA A 416 39.57 -40.29 7.15
CA ALA A 416 40.10 -40.93 8.35
C ALA A 416 39.59 -42.36 8.54
N PHE A 417 38.51 -42.74 7.83
CA PHE A 417 37.93 -44.07 7.85
C PHE A 417 38.29 -44.93 6.62
N ASP A 418 38.74 -44.29 5.54
CA ASP A 418 39.45 -44.92 4.40
C ASP A 418 40.88 -45.34 4.79
#